data_AF-A0A7G7FEW3-F1
#
_entry.id   AF-A0A7G7FEW3-F1
#
_cell.length_a   1.000
_cell.length_b   1.000
_cell.length_c   1.000
_cell.angle_alpha   90.00
_cell.angle_beta   90.00
_cell.angle_gamma   90.00
#
_symmetry.space_group_name_H-M   'P 1'
#
loop_
_entity.id
_entity.type
_entity.pdbx_description
1 polymer ?
#
loop_
_entity_poly.entity_id
_entity_poly.type
_entity_poly.pdbx_seq_one_letter_code
_entity_poly.pdbx_strand_id
1 'polypeptide(L)' 'MRTSTVFGLCAVVVLLLTVADISGADEINSEEAPEERGYCAEKGIRCDDIHCCTGLKCKCNDSGYNCVCRKK' A
#
# COMPACT_ATOMS: atom_id res chain seq x y z
N MET A 1 3.69 5.14 -53.34
CA MET A 1 4.26 5.72 -52.10
C MET A 1 3.19 6.52 -51.35
N ARG A 2 2.20 5.86 -50.74
CA ARG A 2 1.16 6.52 -49.91
C ARG A 2 0.55 5.59 -48.86
N THR A 3 0.96 4.32 -48.85
CA THR A 3 0.50 3.29 -47.92
C THR A 3 1.38 3.20 -46.67
N SER A 4 2.68 3.51 -46.78
CA SER A 4 3.63 3.45 -45.66
C SER A 4 3.39 4.51 -44.58
N THR A 5 2.84 5.69 -44.94
CA THR A 5 2.51 6.75 -43.97
C THR A 5 1.28 6.40 -43.12
N VAL A 6 0.34 5.63 -43.67
CA VAL A 6 -0.88 5.21 -42.97
C VAL A 6 -0.55 4.18 -41.87
N PHE A 7 0.34 3.22 -42.17
CA PHE A 7 0.80 2.24 -41.19
C PHE A 7 1.56 2.90 -40.01
N GLY A 8 2.39 3.90 -40.29
CA GLY A 8 3.10 4.66 -39.26
C GLY A 8 2.17 5.43 -38.33
N LEU A 9 1.14 6.09 -38.88
CA LEU A 9 0.14 6.80 -38.08
C LEU A 9 -0.70 5.86 -37.20
N CYS A 10 -1.11 4.71 -37.73
CA CYS A 10 -1.84 3.71 -36.94
C CYS A 10 -1.01 3.17 -35.76
N ALA A 11 0.28 2.93 -35.96
CA ALA A 11 1.16 2.46 -34.89
C ALA A 11 1.29 3.48 -33.74
N VAL A 12 1.39 4.77 -34.06
CA VAL A 12 1.45 5.85 -33.07
C VAL A 12 0.14 5.97 -32.28
N VAL A 13 -1.02 5.83 -32.94
CA VAL A 13 -2.33 5.86 -32.27
C VAL A 13 -2.51 4.67 -31.32
N VAL A 14 -2.10 3.47 -31.71
CA VAL A 14 -2.15 2.27 -30.84
C VAL A 14 -1.25 2.44 -29.61
N LEU A 15 -0.03 2.98 -29.78
CA LEU A 15 0.88 3.28 -28.67
C LEU A 15 0.27 4.28 -27.68
N LEU A 16 -0.37 5.34 -28.17
CA LEU A 16 -1.02 6.35 -27.31
C LEU A 16 -2.23 5.80 -26.55
N LEU A 17 -2.99 4.86 -27.15
CA LEU A 17 -4.10 4.20 -26.46
C LEU A 17 -3.62 3.33 -25.29
N THR A 18 -2.48 2.63 -25.43
CA THR A 18 -1.96 1.78 -24.35
C THR A 18 -1.49 2.53 -23.10
N VAL A 19 -1.16 3.83 -23.21
CA VAL A 19 -0.74 4.64 -22.04
C VAL A 19 -1.95 5.14 -21.23
N ALA A 20 -3.14 5.19 -21.84
CA ALA A 20 -4.37 5.63 -21.17
C ALA A 20 -4.94 4.57 -20.21
N ASP A 21 -4.70 3.28 -20.47
CA ASP A 21 -5.14 2.17 -19.61
C ASP A 21 -4.23 1.93 -18.38
N ILE A 22 -3.10 2.63 -18.25
CA ILE A 22 -2.22 2.57 -17.06
C ILE A 22 -2.64 3.60 -15.98
N SER A 23 -3.62 4.46 -16.24
CA SER A 23 -4.23 5.30 -15.20
C SER A 23 -5.36 4.59 -14.45
N GLY A 24 -5.32 3.26 -14.39
CA GLY A 24 -6.26 2.39 -13.69
C GLY A 24 -5.61 1.47 -12.66
N ALA A 25 -4.35 1.72 -12.28
CA ALA A 25 -3.74 1.14 -11.10
C ALA A 25 -3.68 2.19 -10.00
N ASP A 26 -4.87 2.59 -9.53
CA ASP A 26 -5.06 3.06 -8.17
C ASP A 26 -4.89 1.83 -7.24
N GLU A 27 -3.69 1.24 -7.25
CA GLU A 27 -3.26 0.39 -6.15
C GLU A 27 -2.86 1.36 -5.04
N ILE A 28 -3.88 1.79 -4.32
CA ILE A 28 -3.79 2.30 -2.95
C ILE A 28 -3.14 1.17 -2.13
N ASN A 29 -1.82 1.04 -2.22
CA ASN A 29 -1.05 0.45 -1.15
C ASN A 29 -0.87 1.56 -0.13
N SER A 30 -1.98 1.88 0.55
CA SER A 30 -1.91 2.56 1.82
C SER A 30 -1.08 1.70 2.75
N GLU A 31 -0.20 2.37 3.49
CA GLU A 31 0.41 1.92 4.74
C GLU A 31 1.47 0.82 4.50
N GLU A 32 2.76 1.15 4.58
CA GLU A 32 3.37 1.48 5.86
C GLU A 32 4.53 2.45 5.60
N ALA A 33 4.30 3.74 5.88
CA ALA A 33 5.42 4.56 6.31
C ALA A 33 6.07 3.80 7.48
N PRO A 34 7.39 3.58 7.50
CA PRO A 34 8.03 3.06 8.69
C PRO A 34 7.81 4.12 9.77
N GLU A 35 6.75 3.95 10.57
CA GLU A 35 6.54 4.72 11.78
C GLU A 35 7.86 4.66 12.52
N GLU A 36 8.44 5.85 12.71
CA GLU A 36 9.66 6.01 13.49
C GLU A 36 9.49 5.16 14.73
N ARG A 37 10.31 4.11 14.84
CA ARG A 37 10.19 3.06 15.84
C ARG A 37 10.43 3.69 17.21
N GLY A 38 9.42 4.40 17.70
CA GLY A 38 9.32 4.88 19.05
C GLY A 38 9.54 3.68 19.93
N TYR A 39 10.28 3.89 21.00
CA TYR A 39 10.74 2.85 21.93
C TYR A 39 9.63 1.90 22.44
N CYS A 40 8.36 2.25 22.23
CA CYS A 40 7.17 1.46 22.48
C CYS A 40 6.06 1.72 21.45
N ALA A 41 5.15 0.76 21.27
CA ALA A 41 3.99 0.89 20.38
C ALA A 41 2.83 1.66 21.04
N GLU A 42 2.28 2.62 20.29
CA GLU A 42 1.11 3.41 20.68
C GLU A 42 -0.20 2.63 20.56
N LYS A 43 -1.31 3.19 21.07
CA LYS A 43 -2.62 2.54 21.06
C LYS A 43 -3.09 2.32 19.62
N GLY A 44 -3.40 1.07 19.28
CA GLY A 44 -3.86 0.67 17.94
C GLY A 44 -2.73 0.19 17.03
N ILE A 45 -1.47 0.44 17.40
CA ILE A 45 -0.30 -0.05 16.68
C ILE A 45 -0.05 -1.53 17.01
N ARG A 46 0.51 -2.26 16.03
CA ARG A 46 0.86 -3.66 16.17
C ARG A 46 1.97 -3.85 17.20
N CYS A 47 1.84 -4.90 18.01
CA CYS A 47 2.76 -5.21 19.11
C CYS A 47 3.36 -6.62 19.00
N ASP A 48 3.44 -7.14 17.79
CA ASP A 48 4.03 -8.45 17.49
C ASP A 48 5.52 -8.48 17.89
N ASP A 49 6.27 -7.42 17.58
CA ASP A 49 7.72 -7.32 17.81
C ASP A 49 8.15 -6.16 18.72
N ILE A 50 7.19 -5.48 19.36
CA ILE A 50 7.45 -4.29 20.18
C ILE A 50 6.50 -4.21 21.37
N HIS A 51 7.01 -3.77 22.51
CA HIS A 51 6.21 -3.58 23.71
C HIS A 51 5.32 -2.34 23.58
N CYS A 52 4.08 -2.44 24.07
CA CYS A 52 3.18 -1.29 24.14
C CYS A 52 3.67 -0.26 25.17
N CYS A 53 3.40 1.02 24.91
CA CYS A 53 3.70 2.09 25.84
C CYS A 53 2.95 1.93 27.18
N THR A 54 3.42 2.62 28.22
CA THR A 54 2.83 2.54 29.58
C THR A 54 1.32 2.79 29.56
N GLY A 55 0.56 1.96 30.28
CA GLY A 55 -0.90 2.05 30.32
C GLY A 55 -1.63 1.25 29.22
N LEU A 56 -0.88 0.62 28.32
CA LEU A 56 -1.40 -0.24 27.26
C LEU A 56 -0.99 -1.71 27.47
N LYS A 57 -1.72 -2.62 26.83
CA LYS A 57 -1.46 -4.06 26.78
C LYS A 57 -1.67 -4.57 25.36
N CYS A 58 -0.78 -5.44 24.92
CA CYS A 58 -0.90 -6.11 23.63
C CYS A 58 -2.07 -7.10 23.70
N LYS A 59 -3.06 -6.95 22.81
CA LYS A 59 -4.23 -7.83 22.72
C LYS A 59 -4.39 -8.31 21.29
N CYS A 60 -4.39 -9.63 21.13
CA CYS A 60 -4.63 -10.32 19.87
C CYS A 60 -6.10 -10.64 19.69
N ASN A 61 -6.50 -10.91 18.45
CA ASN A 61 -7.83 -11.45 18.16
C ASN A 61 -7.95 -12.91 18.66
N ASP A 62 -9.15 -13.48 18.67
CA ASP A 62 -9.42 -14.84 19.17
C ASP A 62 -8.58 -15.93 18.46
N SER A 63 -8.18 -15.68 17.22
CA SER A 63 -7.30 -16.58 16.45
C SER A 63 -5.81 -16.44 16.79
N GLY A 64 -5.42 -15.50 17.67
CA GLY A 64 -4.02 -15.26 18.06
C GLY A 64 -3.21 -14.38 17.10
N TYR A 65 -3.84 -13.83 16.07
CA TYR A 65 -3.21 -12.92 15.08
C TYR A 65 -3.72 -11.48 15.24
N ASN A 66 -3.09 -10.54 14.54
CA ASN A 66 -3.43 -9.10 14.56
C ASN A 66 -3.38 -8.51 15.98
N CYS A 67 -2.24 -8.68 16.64
CA CYS A 67 -2.02 -8.19 17.99
C CYS A 67 -1.76 -6.68 17.98
N VAL A 68 -2.62 -5.93 18.66
CA VAL A 68 -2.50 -4.46 18.74
C VAL A 68 -2.53 -3.99 20.19
N CYS A 69 -1.89 -2.85 20.45
CA CYS A 69 -1.91 -2.23 21.77
C CYS A 69 -3.29 -1.66 22.10
N ARG A 70 -3.90 -2.14 23.18
CA ARG A 70 -5.18 -1.67 23.73
C ARG A 70 -4.98 -1.12 25.13
N LYS A 71 -5.93 -0.32 25.63
CA LYS A 71 -5.91 0.10 27.04
C LYS A 71 -5.98 -1.14 27.94
N LYS A 72 -5.18 -1.13 29.00
CA LYS A 72 -5.19 -2.18 30.04
C LYS A 72 -6.57 -2.32 30.69
#